data_AF-A0A0M0BWS6-F1
#
_entry.id   AF-A0A0M0BWS6-F1
#
_cell.length_a   1.000
_cell.length_b   1.000
_cell.length_c   1.000
_cell.angle_alpha   90.00
_cell.angle_beta   90.00
_cell.angle_gamma   90.00
#
_symmetry.space_group_name_H-M   'P 1'
#
loop_
_entity.id
_entity.type
_entity.pdbx_description
1 polymer ?
#
loop_
_entity_poly.entity_id
_entity_poly.type
_entity_poly.pdbx_seq_one_letter_code
_entity_poly.pdbx_strand_id
1 'polypeptide(L)'
;MSVWHGDQHKRKDSGGRKTVNRKKRRYEKGFFPAETALGKQKSKSIRKHGGNEKVRLLAVNQANISDGSGKTEKVDIMRVIENPANVDYDRRGVITKGTMIATSLGTARVTSRPGQDGIVNAILVSKKGN
;
A
#
# COMPACT_ATOMS: atom_id res chain seq x y z
N MET A 1 -13.58 12.75 11.41
CA MET A 1 -13.20 13.18 10.04
C MET A 1 -13.35 12.02 9.06
N SER A 2 -13.95 12.25 7.89
CA SER A 2 -14.13 11.21 6.86
C SER A 2 -13.61 11.69 5.51
N VAL A 3 -12.69 10.92 4.92
CA VAL A 3 -12.27 11.08 3.53
C VAL A 3 -13.48 10.82 2.61
N TRP A 4 -13.66 11.65 1.60
CA TRP A 4 -14.83 11.63 0.72
C TRP A 4 -14.43 11.37 -0.73
N HIS A 5 -15.01 10.34 -1.36
CA HIS A 5 -14.66 9.95 -2.74
C HIS A 5 -15.73 10.32 -3.79
N GLY A 6 -16.82 10.99 -3.39
CA GLY A 6 -17.83 11.45 -4.35
C GLY A 6 -17.31 12.60 -5.21
N ASP A 7 -17.72 12.65 -6.48
CA ASP A 7 -17.29 13.62 -7.50
C ASP A 7 -18.01 14.97 -7.40
N GLN A 8 -19.06 15.09 -6.58
CA GLN A 8 -19.96 16.26 -6.55
C GLN A 8 -19.27 17.58 -6.21
N HIS A 9 -18.10 17.53 -5.56
CA HIS A 9 -17.28 18.70 -5.24
C HIS A 9 -16.35 19.11 -6.39
N LYS A 10 -16.15 18.24 -7.39
CA LYS A 10 -15.30 18.52 -8.56
C LYS A 10 -16.05 19.44 -9.54
N ARG A 11 -15.27 20.13 -10.38
CA ARG A 11 -15.80 20.92 -11.50
C ARG A 11 -16.23 20.01 -12.65
N LYS A 12 -17.02 20.57 -13.57
CA LYS A 12 -17.28 19.96 -14.88
C LYS A 12 -16.01 19.96 -15.72
N ASP A 13 -15.96 19.12 -16.74
CA ASP A 13 -14.83 19.08 -17.67
C ASP A 13 -14.66 20.41 -18.42
N SER A 14 -15.75 21.16 -18.63
CA SER A 14 -15.73 22.53 -19.16
C SER A 14 -15.31 23.62 -18.16
N GLY A 15 -14.97 23.27 -16.91
CA GLY A 15 -14.56 24.20 -15.85
C GLY A 15 -15.71 24.82 -15.05
N GLY A 16 -16.96 24.65 -15.50
CA GLY A 16 -18.15 25.12 -14.79
C GLY A 16 -18.30 24.51 -13.39
N ARG A 17 -18.74 25.32 -12.42
CA ARG A 17 -19.01 24.84 -11.05
C ARG A 17 -20.22 23.87 -11.05
N LYS A 18 -20.08 22.72 -10.40
CA LYS A 18 -21.17 21.74 -10.21
C LYS A 18 -21.96 22.11 -8.95
N THR A 19 -23.29 22.11 -9.04
CA THR A 19 -24.17 22.28 -7.88
C THR A 19 -24.43 20.92 -7.22
N VAL A 20 -24.29 20.85 -5.91
CA VAL A 20 -24.51 19.63 -5.14
C VAL A 20 -26.01 19.43 -4.93
N ASN A 21 -26.57 18.35 -5.48
CA ASN A 21 -28.01 18.06 -5.43
C ASN A 21 -28.45 17.16 -4.26
N ARG A 22 -27.51 16.62 -3.47
CA ARG A 22 -27.80 15.70 -2.36
C ARG A 22 -26.74 15.75 -1.27
N LYS A 23 -27.07 15.19 -0.11
CA LYS A 23 -26.12 15.00 1.00
C LYS A 23 -25.17 13.82 0.73
N LYS A 24 -24.07 13.79 1.50
CA LYS A 24 -23.08 12.71 1.53
C LYS A 24 -23.72 11.37 1.93
N ARG A 25 -23.55 10.32 1.12
CA ARG A 25 -24.00 8.94 1.40
C ARG A 25 -22.91 8.04 2.01
N ARG A 26 -23.33 7.04 2.77
CA ARG A 26 -22.40 6.12 3.47
C ARG A 26 -21.48 5.34 2.53
N TYR A 27 -21.93 5.00 1.33
CA TYR A 27 -21.18 4.17 0.38
C TYR A 27 -20.01 4.90 -0.31
N GLU A 28 -19.97 6.25 -0.26
CA GLU A 28 -18.89 7.06 -0.87
C GLU A 28 -17.81 7.44 0.15
N LYS A 29 -17.97 6.97 1.40
CA LYS A 29 -17.04 7.23 2.50
C LYS A 29 -15.74 6.43 2.29
N GLY A 30 -14.63 7.16 2.25
CA GLY A 30 -13.29 6.61 2.26
C GLY A 30 -12.72 6.36 3.64
N PHE A 31 -11.48 5.89 3.66
CA PHE A 31 -10.67 5.75 4.86
C PHE A 31 -9.32 6.44 4.65
N PHE A 32 -8.68 6.83 5.74
CA PHE A 32 -7.30 7.29 5.70
C PHE A 32 -6.36 6.16 5.22
N PRO A 33 -5.27 6.54 4.51
CA PRO A 33 -4.25 5.60 4.10
C PRO A 33 -3.62 4.93 5.32
N ALA A 34 -3.25 3.66 5.18
CA ALA A 34 -2.43 2.96 6.15
C ALA A 34 -1.00 2.98 5.61
N GLU A 35 -0.16 3.81 6.21
CA GLU A 35 1.27 3.82 5.94
C GLU A 35 1.89 2.65 6.70
N THR A 36 2.28 1.61 5.97
CA THR A 36 2.90 0.43 6.55
C THR A 36 4.35 0.74 6.86
N ALA A 37 4.70 0.86 8.13
CA ALA A 37 6.07 1.14 8.57
C ALA A 37 6.89 -0.15 8.71
N LEU A 38 8.22 -0.01 8.63
CA LEU A 38 9.13 -1.08 9.00
C LEU A 38 9.15 -1.25 10.54
N GLY A 39 8.86 -2.44 11.05
CA GLY A 39 8.86 -2.70 12.50
C GLY A 39 8.12 -3.98 12.90
N LYS A 40 7.87 -4.15 14.20
CA LYS A 40 7.16 -5.33 14.71
C LYS A 40 5.79 -5.47 14.04
N GLN A 41 5.48 -6.68 13.56
CA GLN A 41 4.25 -6.94 12.82
C GLN A 41 3.01 -6.48 13.61
N LYS A 42 2.26 -5.54 13.03
CA LYS A 42 1.02 -5.02 13.58
C LYS A 42 -0.02 -4.94 12.47
N SER A 43 -1.11 -5.66 12.63
CA SER A 43 -2.23 -5.66 11.69
C SER A 43 -3.51 -5.22 12.38
N LYS A 44 -4.45 -4.70 11.60
CA LYS A 44 -5.78 -4.33 12.05
C LYS A 44 -6.81 -4.84 11.06
N SER A 45 -7.76 -5.64 11.54
CA SER A 45 -8.90 -6.06 10.74
C SER A 45 -9.97 -4.96 10.73
N ILE A 46 -10.57 -4.70 9.57
CA ILE A 46 -11.56 -3.64 9.38
C ILE A 46 -12.73 -4.14 8.55
N ARG A 47 -13.92 -4.09 9.13
CA ARG A 47 -15.18 -4.35 8.42
C ARG A 47 -15.45 -3.32 7.32
N LYS A 48 -15.89 -3.81 6.16
CA LYS A 48 -16.28 -3.06 4.98
C LYS A 48 -17.78 -3.16 4.73
N HIS A 49 -18.23 -2.52 3.65
CA HIS A 49 -19.61 -2.61 3.21
C HIS A 49 -19.98 -4.07 2.89
N GLY A 50 -21.22 -4.46 3.20
CA GLY A 50 -21.71 -5.83 2.95
C GLY A 50 -21.19 -6.91 3.91
N GLY A 51 -20.50 -6.55 5.00
CA GLY A 51 -20.02 -7.52 5.99
C GLY A 51 -18.62 -8.08 5.72
N ASN A 52 -18.03 -7.80 4.56
CA ASN A 52 -16.66 -8.20 4.23
C ASN A 52 -15.63 -7.60 5.21
N GLU A 53 -14.52 -8.28 5.41
CA GLU A 53 -13.41 -7.81 6.23
C GLU A 53 -12.15 -7.64 5.39
N LYS A 54 -11.32 -6.65 5.74
CA LYS A 54 -9.98 -6.47 5.16
C LYS A 54 -8.95 -6.31 6.26
N VAL A 55 -7.79 -6.92 6.08
CA VAL A 55 -6.66 -6.78 6.99
C VAL A 55 -5.77 -5.64 6.50
N ARG A 56 -5.54 -4.66 7.37
CA ARG A 56 -4.58 -3.57 7.11
C ARG A 56 -3.30 -3.82 7.86
N LEU A 57 -2.18 -3.81 7.15
CA LEU A 57 -0.86 -3.84 7.76
C LEU A 57 -0.45 -2.42 8.19
N LEU A 58 -0.12 -2.26 9.48
CA LEU A 58 0.38 -1.00 10.05
C LEU A 58 1.91 -1.02 10.19
N ALA A 59 2.46 -2.17 10.57
CA ALA A 59 3.90 -2.37 10.63
C ALA A 59 4.26 -3.81 10.27
N VAL A 60 5.46 -4.01 9.70
CA VAL A 60 5.95 -5.32 9.26
C VAL A 60 7.47 -5.35 9.21
N ASN A 61 8.04 -6.50 9.52
CA ASN A 61 9.47 -6.78 9.48
C ASN A 61 9.84 -7.89 8.48
N GLN A 62 8.85 -8.63 7.97
CA GLN A 62 9.04 -9.80 7.11
C GLN A 62 8.29 -9.68 5.79
N ALA A 63 8.89 -10.18 4.72
CA ALA A 63 8.29 -10.28 3.40
C ALA A 63 8.42 -11.70 2.85
N ASN A 64 7.46 -12.10 2.03
CA ASN A 64 7.57 -13.30 1.20
C ASN A 64 8.20 -12.90 -0.13
N ILE A 65 9.37 -13.45 -0.46
CA ILE A 65 10.12 -13.13 -1.67
C ILE A 65 10.08 -14.34 -2.59
N SER A 66 9.79 -14.12 -3.87
CA SER A 66 9.87 -15.15 -4.91
C SER A 66 10.98 -14.85 -5.92
N ASP A 67 11.77 -15.87 -6.22
CA ASP A 67 12.96 -15.80 -7.09
C ASP A 67 12.65 -16.08 -8.58
N GLY A 68 11.38 -16.05 -8.98
CA GLY A 68 10.96 -16.32 -10.37
C GLY A 68 11.03 -17.80 -10.78
N SER A 69 11.85 -18.62 -10.12
CA SER A 69 11.90 -20.09 -10.27
C SER A 69 10.76 -20.83 -9.55
N GLY A 70 9.78 -20.11 -8.99
CA GLY A 70 8.65 -20.68 -8.26
C GLY A 70 8.89 -20.96 -6.78
N LYS A 71 10.13 -20.84 -6.29
CA LYS A 71 10.43 -20.87 -4.86
C LYS A 71 10.04 -19.54 -4.20
N THR A 72 9.50 -19.64 -2.98
CA THR A 72 9.13 -18.48 -2.17
C THR A 72 9.69 -18.67 -0.77
N GLU A 73 10.44 -17.69 -0.29
CA GLU A 73 11.05 -17.71 1.03
C GLU A 73 10.58 -16.52 1.86
N LYS A 74 10.43 -16.74 3.17
CA LYS A 74 10.07 -15.69 4.11
C LYS A 74 11.35 -15.09 4.67
N VAL A 75 11.56 -13.80 4.44
CA VAL A 75 12.82 -13.13 4.74
C VAL A 75 12.56 -11.83 5.50
N ASP A 76 13.50 -11.47 6.36
CA ASP A 76 13.47 -10.20 7.06
C ASP A 76 13.81 -9.02 6.12
N ILE A 77 13.10 -7.93 6.31
CA ILE A 77 13.29 -6.67 5.58
C ILE A 77 14.28 -5.83 6.38
N MET A 78 15.43 -5.50 5.78
CA MET A 78 16.46 -4.69 6.43
C MET A 78 16.12 -3.20 6.36
N ARG A 79 15.83 -2.71 5.15
CA ARG A 79 15.47 -1.30 4.91
C ARG A 79 14.71 -1.13 3.60
N VAL A 80 14.00 -0.01 3.49
CA VAL A 80 13.45 0.48 2.21
C VAL A 80 14.56 1.20 1.46
N ILE A 81 14.72 0.91 0.16
CA ILE A 81 15.71 1.57 -0.71
C ILE A 81 15.05 2.75 -1.41
N GLU A 82 13.95 2.49 -2.09
CA GLU A 82 13.30 3.46 -2.96
C GLU A 82 11.80 3.18 -3.08
N ASN A 83 11.01 4.23 -3.10
CA ASN A 83 9.58 4.20 -3.27
C ASN A 83 9.21 5.12 -4.44
N PRO A 84 8.66 4.56 -5.53
CA PRO A 84 8.32 5.36 -6.71
C PRO A 84 7.19 6.37 -6.46
N ALA A 85 6.44 6.25 -5.37
CA ALA A 85 5.33 7.15 -5.08
C ALA A 85 5.79 8.48 -4.45
N ASN A 86 6.80 8.46 -3.57
CA ASN A 86 7.30 9.64 -2.88
C ASN A 86 8.65 9.35 -2.20
N VAL A 87 9.63 10.24 -2.38
CA VAL A 87 10.96 10.17 -1.76
C VAL A 87 10.91 10.26 -0.23
N ASP A 88 9.92 10.95 0.35
CA ASP A 88 9.76 11.01 1.82
C ASP A 88 9.45 9.63 2.44
N TYR A 89 8.79 8.75 1.69
CA TYR A 89 8.50 7.39 2.15
C TYR A 89 9.74 6.54 2.30
N ASP A 90 10.82 6.86 1.59
CA ASP A 90 12.11 6.17 1.73
C ASP A 90 12.73 6.48 3.09
N ARG A 91 12.67 7.75 3.48
CA ARG A 91 13.20 8.24 4.76
C ARG A 91 12.42 7.68 5.94
N ARG A 92 11.10 7.58 5.79
CA ARG A 92 10.19 7.06 6.83
C ARG A 92 10.10 5.53 6.85
N GLY A 93 10.64 4.84 5.85
CA GLY A 93 10.55 3.39 5.72
C GLY A 93 9.13 2.88 5.46
N VAL A 94 8.34 3.60 4.66
CA VAL A 94 6.96 3.23 4.32
C VAL A 94 6.92 2.29 3.12
N ILE A 95 6.27 1.14 3.31
CA ILE A 95 6.14 0.10 2.30
C ILE A 95 4.82 0.26 1.54
N THR A 96 4.92 0.41 0.22
CA THR A 96 3.78 0.45 -0.69
C THR A 96 3.97 -0.54 -1.85
N LYS A 97 2.95 -0.69 -2.69
CA LYS A 97 3.11 -1.47 -3.93
C LYS A 97 4.16 -0.78 -4.82
N GLY A 98 5.14 -1.53 -5.29
CA GLY A 98 6.22 -1.04 -6.15
C GLY A 98 7.47 -0.58 -5.41
N THR A 99 7.45 -0.53 -4.07
CA THR A 99 8.61 -0.18 -3.25
C THR A 99 9.73 -1.21 -3.44
N MET A 100 10.97 -0.71 -3.56
CA MET A 100 12.19 -1.51 -3.57
C MET A 100 12.71 -1.68 -2.14
N ILE A 101 12.88 -2.93 -1.72
CA ILE A 101 13.31 -3.30 -0.38
C ILE A 101 14.64 -4.05 -0.42
N ALA A 102 15.49 -3.79 0.57
CA ALA A 102 16.69 -4.57 0.84
C ALA A 102 16.34 -5.70 1.81
N THR A 103 16.65 -6.93 1.42
CA THR A 103 16.43 -8.14 2.23
C THR A 103 17.70 -8.99 2.23
N SER A 104 17.74 -10.02 3.07
CA SER A 104 18.91 -10.91 3.21
C SER A 104 19.27 -11.64 1.91
N LEU A 105 18.29 -11.88 1.02
CA LEU A 105 18.51 -12.52 -0.29
C LEU A 105 18.92 -11.54 -1.39
N GLY A 106 18.75 -10.24 -1.17
CA GLY A 106 19.08 -9.19 -2.13
C GLY A 106 18.03 -8.10 -2.23
N THR A 107 17.98 -7.45 -3.39
CA THR A 107 17.01 -6.38 -3.65
C THR A 107 15.73 -6.96 -4.23
N ALA A 108 14.58 -6.67 -3.61
CA ALA A 108 13.28 -7.15 -4.05
C ALA A 108 12.28 -6.00 -4.29
N ARG A 109 11.36 -6.20 -5.23
CA ARG A 109 10.27 -5.26 -5.54
C ARG A 109 8.96 -5.77 -4.97
N VAL A 110 8.29 -4.95 -4.16
CA VAL A 110 6.98 -5.28 -3.57
C VAL A 110 5.88 -5.26 -4.63
N THR A 111 5.08 -6.32 -4.73
CA THR A 111 3.98 -6.45 -5.69
C THR A 111 2.59 -6.36 -5.05
N SER A 112 2.47 -6.76 -3.79
CA SER A 112 1.23 -6.71 -2.99
C SER A 112 0.83 -5.29 -2.59
N ARG A 113 -0.41 -5.11 -2.11
CA ARG A 113 -0.89 -3.86 -1.48
C ARG A 113 -1.09 -4.08 0.04
N PRO A 114 -0.07 -3.78 0.88
CA PRO A 114 -0.09 -4.16 2.30
C PRO A 114 -1.27 -3.59 3.09
N GLY A 115 -1.72 -2.37 2.76
CA GLY A 115 -2.87 -1.73 3.41
C GLY A 115 -4.26 -2.29 3.03
N GLN A 116 -4.34 -3.25 2.11
CA GLN A 116 -5.60 -3.89 1.68
C GLN A 116 -5.54 -5.41 1.86
N ASP A 117 -4.42 -6.02 1.50
CA ASP A 117 -4.22 -7.47 1.46
C ASP A 117 -3.67 -7.99 2.80
N GLY A 118 -2.98 -7.13 3.58
CA GLY A 118 -2.44 -7.48 4.89
C GLY A 118 -1.16 -8.30 4.87
N ILE A 119 -0.50 -8.43 3.72
CA ILE A 119 0.73 -9.21 3.52
C ILE A 119 1.69 -8.40 2.63
N VAL A 120 3.00 -8.64 2.78
CA VAL A 120 4.04 -8.11 1.89
C VAL A 120 4.61 -9.26 1.06
N ASN A 121 4.29 -9.26 -0.23
CA ASN A 121 4.89 -10.14 -1.23
C ASN A 121 5.78 -9.31 -2.15
N ALA A 122 6.95 -9.87 -2.48
CA ALA A 122 7.93 -9.23 -3.34
C ALA A 122 8.56 -10.23 -4.32
N ILE A 123 9.12 -9.70 -5.39
CA ILE A 123 9.87 -10.47 -6.39
C ILE A 123 11.32 -9.99 -6.37
N LEU A 124 12.27 -10.92 -6.37
CA LEU A 124 13.69 -10.60 -6.44
C LEU A 124 13.98 -9.87 -7.77
N VAL A 125 14.67 -8.74 -7.71
CA VAL A 125 15.07 -8.00 -8.91
C VAL A 125 16.48 -8.46 -9.28
N SER A 126 16.62 -9.12 -10.42
CA SER A 126 17.93 -9.38 -10.99
C SER A 126 18.62 -8.04 -11.23
N LYS A 127 19.87 -7.90 -10.78
CA LYS A 127 20.71 -6.78 -11.21
C LYS A 127 20.77 -6.87 -12.74
N LYS A 128 20.06 -5.99 -13.45
CA LYS A 128 20.46 -5.70 -14.82
C LYS A 128 21.90 -5.23 -14.72
N GLY A 129 22.81 -6.00 -15.32
CA GLY A 129 24.19 -5.58 -15.52
C GLY A 129 24.20 -4.20 -16.17
N ASN A 130 25.23 -3.43 -15.81
CA ASN A 130 25.56 -2.15 -16.43
C ASN A 130 25.43 -2.21 -17.95
#